data_AF-A0A3B9QUL1-F1
#
_entry.id   AF-A0A3B9QUL1-F1
#
_cell.length_a   1.000
_cell.length_b   1.000
_cell.length_c   1.000
_cell.angle_alpha   90.00
_cell.angle_beta   90.00
_cell.angle_gamma   90.00
#
_symmetry.space_group_name_H-M   'P 1'
#
loop_
_entity.id
_entity.type
_entity.pdbx_description
1 polymer ?
#
loop_
_entity_poly.entity_id
_entity_poly.type
_entity_poly.pdbx_seq_one_letter_code
_entity_poly.pdbx_strand_id
1 'polypeptide(L)' 'MTSDSASESASALVGGVGCAHWRSPLDIVAIRFRCCGQTYPCLHCHDEAEDHPVTPWPTATASDRAQKAVLCRSCGA' A
#
# COMPACT_ATOMS: atom_id res chain seq x y z
N MET A 1 35.43 3.33 -13.66
CA MET A 1 34.99 2.12 -12.95
C MET A 1 34.08 2.62 -11.83
N THR A 2 32.87 3.09 -12.17
CA THR A 2 31.59 2.39 -11.89
C THR A 2 31.62 1.80 -10.48
N SER A 3 30.90 2.36 -9.52
CA SER A 3 29.44 2.23 -9.48
C SER A 3 28.76 3.40 -8.78
N ASP A 4 27.92 4.08 -9.55
CA ASP A 4 26.69 4.74 -9.09
C ASP A 4 25.65 3.63 -8.92
N SER A 5 25.03 3.49 -7.74
CA SER A 5 23.75 2.78 -7.49
C SER A 5 23.57 2.56 -5.98
N ALA A 6 22.78 3.43 -5.34
CA ALA A 6 21.90 3.10 -4.20
C ALA A 6 21.48 4.39 -3.47
N SER A 7 20.82 5.32 -4.15
CA SER A 7 20.09 6.42 -3.50
C SER A 7 18.99 6.97 -4.43
N GLU A 8 18.22 6.08 -5.05
CA GLU A 8 16.99 6.45 -5.76
C GLU A 8 15.91 5.45 -5.33
N SER A 9 15.50 5.49 -4.06
CA SER A 9 14.41 4.65 -3.55
C SER A 9 13.70 5.32 -2.38
N ALA A 10 13.16 6.51 -2.61
CA ALA A 10 12.21 7.11 -1.67
C ALA A 10 11.19 8.07 -2.30
N SER A 11 11.18 8.26 -3.62
CA SER A 11 10.22 9.19 -4.25
C SER A 11 9.89 8.81 -5.69
N ALA A 12 9.11 7.74 -5.84
CA ALA A 12 8.36 7.49 -7.07
C ALA A 12 7.01 6.82 -6.75
N LEU A 13 6.25 7.36 -5.80
CA LEU A 13 4.86 6.93 -5.55
C LEU A 13 3.84 8.01 -5.93
N VAL A 14 4.12 8.76 -7.00
CA VAL A 14 3.09 9.57 -7.68
C VAL A 14 3.16 9.26 -9.17
N GLY A 15 2.23 8.42 -9.65
CA GLY A 15 1.93 8.34 -11.09
C GLY A 15 1.61 6.97 -11.69
N GLY A 16 1.85 5.85 -11.00
CA GLY A 16 1.56 4.51 -11.52
C GLY A 16 0.48 3.79 -10.72
N VAL A 17 -0.65 3.47 -11.35
CA VAL A 17 -1.61 2.49 -10.82
C VAL A 17 -0.91 1.12 -10.72
N GLY A 18 -1.18 0.37 -9.65
CA GLY A 18 -0.61 -0.95 -9.39
C GLY A 18 0.70 -0.98 -8.58
N CYS A 19 1.31 -2.17 -8.54
CA CYS A 19 2.61 -2.50 -7.96
C CYS A 19 3.32 -3.59 -8.78
N ALA A 20 4.49 -4.05 -8.34
CA ALA A 20 5.24 -5.12 -9.01
C ALA A 20 4.47 -6.46 -9.04
N HIS A 21 3.60 -6.71 -8.06
CA HIS A 21 2.79 -7.92 -7.96
C HIS A 21 1.50 -7.85 -8.80
N TRP A 22 0.87 -6.67 -8.89
CA TRP A 22 -0.41 -6.45 -9.60
C TRP A 22 -0.36 -5.16 -10.43
N ARG A 23 -0.49 -5.27 -11.77
CA ARG A 23 -0.24 -4.15 -12.71
C ARG A 23 -1.17 -4.11 -13.91
N SER A 24 -2.46 -4.34 -13.67
CA SER A 24 -3.53 -4.08 -14.62
C SER A 24 -4.04 -2.64 -14.48
N PRO A 25 -4.79 -2.13 -15.47
CA PRO A 25 -5.48 -0.85 -15.36
C PRO A 25 -6.47 -0.75 -14.18
N LEU A 26 -6.85 -1.89 -13.57
CA LEU A 26 -7.79 -1.95 -12.45
C LEU A 26 -7.10 -1.89 -11.08
N ASP A 27 -5.77 -1.99 -11.02
CA ASP A 27 -5.01 -2.00 -9.77
C ASP A 27 -4.82 -0.58 -9.19
N ILE A 28 -5.94 0.12 -8.99
CA ILE A 28 -5.99 1.51 -8.55
C ILE A 28 -6.13 1.65 -7.04
N VAL A 29 -6.22 0.56 -6.28
CA VAL A 29 -6.44 0.60 -4.83
C VAL A 29 -5.12 0.66 -4.06
N ALA A 30 -5.16 1.30 -2.90
CA ALA A 30 -4.18 1.15 -1.84
C ALA A 30 -4.90 0.83 -0.54
N ILE A 31 -4.28 -0.01 0.29
CA ILE A 31 -4.83 -0.51 1.53
C ILE A 31 -4.04 0.12 2.67
N ARG A 32 -4.74 0.80 3.58
CA ARG A 32 -4.19 1.21 4.88
C ARG A 32 -4.28 0.03 5.83
N PHE A 33 -3.15 -0.50 6.27
CA PHE A 33 -3.08 -1.67 7.13
C PHE A 33 -3.30 -1.28 8.59
N ARG A 34 -4.12 -2.05 9.33
CA ARG A 34 -4.43 -1.76 10.73
C ARG A 34 -3.22 -1.92 11.65
N CYS A 35 -2.33 -2.87 11.35
CA CYS A 35 -1.17 -3.19 12.19
C CYS A 35 -0.23 -2.00 12.40
N CYS A 36 0.06 -1.24 11.33
CA CYS A 36 1.05 -0.16 11.34
C CYS A 36 0.50 1.20 10.89
N GLY A 37 -0.73 1.26 10.37
CA GLY A 37 -1.32 2.47 9.81
C GLY A 37 -0.72 2.91 8.47
N GLN A 38 0.27 2.18 7.94
CA GLN A 38 0.89 2.45 6.64
C GLN A 38 -0.01 2.01 5.50
N THR A 39 0.20 2.61 4.32
CA THR A 39 -0.58 2.35 3.12
C THR A 39 0.29 1.66 2.07
N TYR A 40 -0.15 0.48 1.63
CA TYR A 40 0.52 -0.31 0.60
C TYR A 40 -0.46 -0.67 -0.54
N PRO A 41 0.02 -0.85 -1.78
CA PRO A 41 -0.85 -1.21 -2.90
C PRO A 41 -1.39 -2.65 -2.81
N CYS A 42 -0.69 -3.54 -2.10
CA CYS A 42 -1.14 -4.91 -1.85
C CYS A 42 -0.48 -5.50 -0.59
N LEU A 43 -0.90 -6.71 -0.21
CA LEU A 43 -0.35 -7.47 0.93
C LEU A 43 1.14 -7.81 0.75
N HIS A 44 1.56 -8.26 -0.43
CA HIS A 44 2.96 -8.62 -0.66
C HIS A 44 3.91 -7.43 -0.52
N CYS A 45 3.50 -6.25 -1.00
CA CYS A 45 4.28 -5.03 -0.78
C CYS A 45 4.41 -4.66 0.71
N HIS A 46 3.40 -4.98 1.53
CA HIS A 46 3.50 -4.81 2.98
C HIS A 46 4.50 -5.81 3.56
N ASP A 47 4.35 -7.09 3.26
CA ASP A 47 5.18 -8.16 3.83
C ASP A 47 6.66 -8.06 3.41
N GLU A 48 6.95 -7.46 2.25
CA GLU A 48 8.31 -7.14 1.80
C GLU A 48 8.93 -5.93 2.53
N ALA A 49 8.10 -5.01 3.01
CA ALA A 49 8.53 -3.75 3.61
C ALA A 49 8.54 -3.78 5.15
N GLU A 50 7.82 -4.71 5.77
CA GLU A 50 7.50 -4.72 7.19
C GLU A 50 7.81 -6.07 7.84
N ASP A 51 8.45 -6.06 9.01
CA ASP A 51 8.85 -7.28 9.74
C ASP A 51 7.75 -7.81 10.69
N HIS A 52 6.48 -7.48 10.44
CA HIS A 52 5.37 -7.84 11.31
C HIS A 52 4.16 -8.38 10.53
N PRO A 53 3.37 -9.29 11.14
CA PRO A 53 2.20 -9.82 10.47
C PRO A 53 1.07 -8.79 10.40
N VAL A 54 0.26 -8.90 9.35
CA VAL A 54 -0.93 -8.08 9.19
C VAL A 54 -1.97 -8.36 10.26
N THR A 55 -2.67 -7.31 10.70
CA THR A 55 -3.87 -7.44 11.53
C THR A 55 -5.10 -6.99 10.75
N PRO A 56 -6.17 -7.79 10.67
CA PRO A 56 -7.41 -7.39 9.99
C PRO A 56 -8.08 -6.20 10.67
N TRP A 57 -8.76 -5.36 9.89
CA TRP A 57 -9.67 -4.36 10.45
C TRP A 57 -10.86 -5.05 11.14
N PRO A 58 -11.28 -4.60 12.33
CA PRO A 58 -12.51 -5.08 12.95
C PRO A 58 -13.71 -4.74 12.05
N THR A 59 -14.77 -5.53 12.13
CA THR A 59 -15.98 -5.35 11.31
C THR A 59 -17.29 -5.47 12.08
N ALA A 60 -17.21 -5.72 13.40
CA ALA A 60 -18.36 -6.04 14.25
C ALA A 60 -19.35 -4.88 14.36
N THR A 61 -18.87 -3.65 14.49
CA THR A 61 -19.71 -2.46 14.66
C THR A 61 -19.76 -1.59 13.39
N ALA A 62 -20.75 -0.69 13.32
CA ALA A 62 -20.81 0.30 12.24
C ALA A 62 -19.58 1.23 12.25
N SER A 63 -19.09 1.61 13.44
CA SER A 63 -17.89 2.43 13.61
C SER A 63 -16.63 1.71 13.14
N ASP A 64 -16.55 0.39 13.34
CA ASP A 64 -15.43 -0.42 12.83
C ASP A 64 -15.43 -0.44 11.30
N ARG A 65 -16.60 -0.57 10.67
CA ARG A 65 -16.74 -0.57 9.20
C ARG A 65 -16.58 0.81 8.56
N ALA A 66 -16.73 1.88 9.33
CA ALA A 66 -16.54 3.25 8.86
C ALA A 66 -15.06 3.66 8.74
N GLN A 67 -14.13 2.79 9.14
CA GLN A 67 -12.69 3.08 9.04
C GLN A 67 -12.25 3.21 7.58
N LYS A 68 -11.50 4.28 7.28
CA LYS A 68 -10.89 4.51 5.96
C LYS A 68 -9.72 3.55 5.74
N ALA A 69 -10.02 2.33 5.33
CA ALA A 69 -9.04 1.27 5.11
C ALA A 69 -8.56 1.17 3.65
N VAL A 70 -9.29 1.76 2.71
CA VAL A 70 -8.99 1.70 1.27
C VAL A 70 -8.95 3.11 0.69
N LEU A 71 -7.99 3.35 -0.20
CA LEU A 71 -7.78 4.60 -0.92
C LEU A 71 -7.71 4.30 -2.42
N CYS A 72 -8.29 5.16 -3.25
CA CYS A 72 -8.09 5.13 -4.69
C CYS A 72 -6.82 5.90 -5.05
N ARG A 73 -5.81 5.23 -5.61
CA ARG A 73 -4.55 5.86 -6.08
C ARG A 73 -4.74 6.70 -7.34
N SER A 74 -5.85 6.54 -8.06
CA SER A 74 -6.16 7.37 -9.24
C SER A 74 -6.62 8.78 -8.85
N CYS A 75 -7.45 8.91 -7.81
CA CYS A 75 -8.00 10.21 -7.38
C CYS A 75 -7.59 10.65 -5.96
N GLY A 76 -6.93 9.78 -5.19
CA GLY A 76 -6.53 10.04 -3.79
C GLY A 76 -7.68 10.00 -2.78
N ALA A 77 -8.89 9.58 -3.18
CA ALA A 77 -10.09 9.54 -2.34
C ALA A 77 -10.35 8.15 -1.73
#